data_AF-A0A1T1HNP7-F1
#
_entry.id   AF-A0A1T1HNP7-F1
#
_cell.length_a   1.000
_cell.length_b   1.000
_cell.length_c   1.000
_cell.angle_alpha   90.00
_cell.angle_beta   90.00
_cell.angle_gamma   90.00
#
_symmetry.space_group_name_H-M   'P 1'
#
loop_
_entity.id
_entity.type
_entity.pdbx_description
1 polymer ?
#
loop_
_entity_poly.entity_id
_entity_poly.type
_entity_poly.pdbx_seq_one_letter_code
_entity_poly.pdbx_strand_id
1 'polypeptide(L)'
;MGGVFYWPPIRRSAPMSEFDFAQLQADLESASRLALLQIAKAHPEETLCSFALYSDCGAMTACIASNTRSHQQRHQAENPDDQAYYKFSPAEWRFEGQGADQEIGQICTRLRERALDIEDDPGFGAFRDQLYQTCVQALENLRNQGVFSGFGEDFLLVFAVSDDDPDPAVELANLSRLNSPATVEEYKAWQATWARQ
;
A
#
# COMPACT_ATOMS: atom_id res chain seq x y z
N MET A 1 -44.37 -40.90 24.00
CA MET A 1 -42.93 -40.76 24.29
C MET A 1 -42.37 -39.75 23.30
N GLY A 2 -42.29 -38.47 23.68
CA GLY A 2 -41.75 -37.40 22.84
C GLY A 2 -40.34 -37.06 23.32
N GLY A 3 -39.33 -37.39 22.51
CA GLY A 3 -37.94 -37.04 22.79
C GLY A 3 -37.68 -35.59 22.40
N VAL A 4 -37.35 -34.75 23.38
CA VAL A 4 -36.89 -33.38 23.14
C VAL A 4 -35.39 -33.46 22.82
N PHE A 5 -35.02 -33.13 21.58
CA PHE A 5 -33.63 -32.99 21.18
C PHE A 5 -33.07 -31.68 21.78
N TYR A 6 -32.06 -31.82 22.63
CA TYR A 6 -31.32 -30.69 23.19
C TYR A 6 -30.20 -30.31 22.22
N TRP A 7 -30.35 -29.19 21.53
CA TRP A 7 -29.25 -28.60 20.76
C TRP A 7 -28.33 -27.85 21.74
N PRO A 8 -27.00 -28.06 21.74
CA PRO A 8 -26.13 -27.25 22.56
C PRO A 8 -26.20 -25.79 22.09
N PRO A 9 -26.11 -24.80 23.00
CA PRO A 9 -26.06 -23.41 22.60
C PRO A 9 -24.84 -23.19 21.70
N ILE A 10 -25.07 -22.52 20.56
CA ILE A 10 -24.00 -21.96 19.73
C ILE A 10 -23.12 -21.14 20.68
N ARG A 11 -21.84 -21.50 20.80
CA ARG A 11 -20.87 -20.65 21.48
C ARG A 11 -20.88 -19.33 20.72
N ARG A 12 -21.52 -18.30 21.28
CA ARG A 12 -21.20 -16.94 20.90
C ARG A 12 -19.72 -16.79 21.19
N SER A 13 -18.91 -16.64 20.14
CA SER A 13 -17.54 -16.17 20.24
C SER A 13 -17.54 -14.96 21.16
N ALA A 14 -16.56 -14.89 22.06
CA ALA A 14 -16.34 -13.70 22.86
C ALA A 14 -16.29 -12.49 21.91
N PRO A 15 -16.77 -11.29 22.29
CA PRO A 15 -16.56 -10.10 21.50
C PRO A 15 -15.04 -9.95 21.31
N MET A 16 -14.58 -10.17 20.09
CA MET A 16 -13.16 -10.07 19.77
C MET A 16 -12.77 -8.60 19.81
N SER A 17 -11.54 -8.35 20.27
CA SER A 17 -10.97 -7.00 20.25
C SER A 17 -10.98 -6.46 18.83
N GLU A 18 -11.40 -5.21 18.69
CA GLU A 18 -11.27 -4.42 17.48
C GLU A 18 -9.84 -4.48 16.92
N PHE A 19 -9.68 -4.51 15.59
CA PHE A 19 -8.36 -4.53 14.97
C PHE A 19 -7.62 -3.22 15.25
N ASP A 20 -6.40 -3.31 15.76
CA ASP A 20 -5.64 -2.12 16.17
C ASP A 20 -4.97 -1.44 14.97
N PHE A 21 -5.71 -0.53 14.33
CA PHE A 21 -5.21 0.27 13.21
C PHE A 21 -4.12 1.27 13.60
N ALA A 22 -4.06 1.70 14.86
CA ALA A 22 -3.00 2.59 15.33
C ALA A 22 -1.67 1.83 15.41
N GLN A 23 -1.70 0.59 15.91
CA GLN A 23 -0.54 -0.28 15.89
C GLN A 23 -0.15 -0.67 14.46
N LEU A 24 -1.12 -0.97 13.59
CA LEU A 24 -0.83 -1.23 12.16
C LEU A 24 -0.08 -0.04 11.53
N GLN A 25 -0.54 1.18 11.76
CA GLN A 25 0.10 2.37 11.22
C GLN A 25 1.55 2.48 11.70
N ALA A 26 1.79 2.32 13.01
CA ALA A 26 3.14 2.37 13.58
C ALA A 26 4.05 1.27 13.01
N ASP A 27 3.52 0.07 12.81
CA ASP A 27 4.25 -1.05 12.22
C ASP A 27 4.61 -0.78 10.76
N LEU A 28 3.69 -0.22 9.96
CA LEU A 28 3.95 0.18 8.58
C LEU A 28 4.99 1.29 8.48
N GLU A 29 4.93 2.29 9.35
CA GLU A 29 5.95 3.35 9.42
C GLU A 29 7.33 2.78 9.77
N SER A 30 7.41 1.85 10.73
CA SER A 30 8.65 1.18 11.12
C SER A 30 9.21 0.30 10.00
N ALA A 31 8.37 -0.55 9.40
CA ALA A 31 8.73 -1.42 8.28
C ALA A 31 9.20 -0.62 7.06
N SER A 32 8.54 0.50 6.75
CA SER A 32 8.94 1.37 5.64
C SER A 32 10.34 1.95 5.84
N ARG A 33 10.65 2.42 7.05
CA ARG A 33 12.00 2.93 7.40
C ARG A 33 13.05 1.83 7.28
N LEU A 34 12.73 0.63 7.75
CA LEU A 34 13.63 -0.51 7.68
C LEU A 34 13.87 -0.94 6.23
N ALA A 35 12.82 -1.01 5.40
CA ALA A 35 12.92 -1.36 3.99
C ALA A 35 13.82 -0.36 3.24
N LEU A 36 13.58 0.94 3.40
CA LEU A 36 14.43 1.99 2.81
C LEU A 36 15.90 1.84 3.23
N LEU A 37 16.15 1.57 4.52
CA LEU A 37 17.50 1.37 5.05
C LEU A 37 18.17 0.11 4.46
N GLN A 38 17.44 -1.00 4.41
CA GLN A 38 17.94 -2.27 3.87
C GLN A 38 18.28 -2.15 2.39
N ILE A 39 17.38 -1.56 1.59
CA ILE A 39 17.58 -1.35 0.15
C ILE A 39 18.77 -0.42 -0.09
N ALA A 40 18.81 0.74 0.58
CA ALA A 40 19.91 1.70 0.42
C ALA A 40 21.27 1.11 0.83
N LYS A 41 21.30 0.21 1.83
CA LYS A 41 22.52 -0.48 2.26
C LYS A 41 22.94 -1.58 1.29
N ALA A 42 21.99 -2.33 0.72
CA ALA A 42 22.25 -3.41 -0.22
C ALA A 42 22.64 -2.89 -1.61
N HIS A 43 22.16 -1.70 -1.98
CA HIS A 43 22.32 -1.07 -3.28
C HIS A 43 22.80 0.39 -3.16
N PRO A 44 23.99 0.65 -2.57
CA PRO A 44 24.49 2.01 -2.37
C PRO A 44 24.76 2.79 -3.67
N GLU A 45 24.89 2.09 -4.79
CA GLU A 45 25.02 2.65 -6.14
C GLU A 45 23.71 3.16 -6.72
N GLU A 46 22.58 2.71 -6.19
CA GLU A 46 21.25 3.08 -6.66
C GLU A 46 20.73 4.33 -5.96
N THR A 47 20.07 5.21 -6.71
CA THR A 47 19.36 6.36 -6.13
C THR A 47 17.87 6.07 -6.13
N LEU A 48 17.30 5.87 -4.94
CA LEU A 48 15.85 5.73 -4.78
C LEU A 48 15.14 7.01 -5.22
N CYS A 49 14.05 6.86 -5.99
CA CYS A 49 13.24 7.99 -6.47
C CYS A 49 11.75 7.85 -6.15
N SER A 50 11.30 6.67 -5.73
CA SER A 50 9.92 6.47 -5.31
C SER A 50 9.79 5.37 -4.26
N PHE A 51 8.72 5.44 -3.48
CA PHE A 51 8.34 4.46 -2.47
C PHE A 51 6.80 4.31 -2.45
N ALA A 52 6.32 3.09 -2.22
CA ALA A 52 4.90 2.81 -2.17
C ALA A 52 4.58 1.82 -1.06
N LEU A 53 3.38 1.99 -0.50
CA LEU A 53 2.65 0.91 0.13
C LEU A 53 1.57 0.44 -0.83
N TYR A 54 1.31 -0.86 -0.89
CA TYR A 54 0.19 -1.39 -1.66
C TYR A 54 -0.47 -2.55 -0.94
N SER A 55 -1.72 -2.82 -1.29
CA SER A 55 -2.54 -3.88 -0.68
C SER A 55 -3.35 -4.59 -1.76
N ASP A 56 -3.93 -5.74 -1.45
CA ASP A 56 -4.87 -6.43 -2.33
C ASP A 56 -6.33 -6.01 -2.07
N CYS A 57 -7.22 -6.28 -3.03
CA CYS A 57 -8.66 -6.03 -2.91
C CYS A 57 -9.33 -6.80 -1.76
N GLY A 58 -8.73 -7.90 -1.32
CA GLY A 58 -9.16 -8.73 -0.19
C GLY A 58 -8.67 -8.25 1.18
N ALA A 59 -7.94 -7.13 1.25
CA ALA A 59 -7.41 -6.56 2.48
C ALA A 59 -6.52 -7.52 3.31
N MET A 60 -5.89 -8.50 2.64
CA MET A 60 -5.10 -9.53 3.32
C MET A 60 -3.62 -9.18 3.44
N THR A 61 -3.16 -8.16 2.71
CA THR A 61 -1.75 -7.78 2.62
C THR A 61 -1.53 -6.28 2.74
N ALA A 62 -0.33 -5.90 3.16
CA ALA A 62 0.20 -4.55 3.01
C ALA A 62 1.69 -4.69 2.72
N CYS A 63 2.07 -4.42 1.48
CA CYS A 63 3.41 -4.63 0.95
C CYS A 63 4.10 -3.31 0.63
N ILE A 64 5.42 -3.38 0.42
CA ILE A 64 6.27 -2.23 0.09
C ILE A 64 6.83 -2.40 -1.31
N ALA A 65 6.94 -1.30 -2.04
CA ALA A 65 7.73 -1.23 -3.25
C ALA A 65 8.60 0.02 -3.26
N SER A 66 9.80 -0.07 -3.83
CA SER A 66 10.67 1.08 -4.09
C SER A 66 11.22 1.04 -5.51
N ASN A 67 11.44 2.21 -6.11
CA ASN A 67 12.07 2.31 -7.42
C ASN A 67 13.37 3.11 -7.37
N THR A 68 14.22 2.88 -8.36
CA THR A 68 15.46 3.63 -8.55
C THR A 68 15.38 4.49 -9.79
N ARG A 69 16.11 5.61 -9.77
CA ARG A 69 16.16 6.54 -10.89
C ARG A 69 16.71 5.87 -12.16
N SER A 70 17.72 5.00 -12.00
CA SER A 70 18.33 4.26 -13.11
C SER A 70 17.33 3.27 -13.73
N HIS A 71 16.57 2.55 -12.91
CA HIS A 71 15.55 1.60 -13.34
C HIS A 71 14.42 2.30 -14.08
N GLN A 72 13.86 3.36 -13.48
CA GLN A 72 12.79 4.14 -14.08
C GLN A 72 13.21 4.71 -15.44
N GLN A 73 14.38 5.36 -15.53
CA GLN A 73 14.87 5.98 -16.77
C GLN A 73 15.04 4.95 -17.89
N ARG A 74 15.57 3.77 -17.57
CA ARG A 74 15.74 2.70 -18.56
C ARG A 74 14.39 2.22 -19.09
N HIS A 75 13.41 1.92 -18.23
CA HIS A 75 12.09 1.49 -18.68
C HIS A 75 11.36 2.58 -19.48
N GLN A 76 11.50 3.84 -19.10
CA GLN A 76 10.93 4.99 -19.84
C GLN A 76 11.60 5.18 -21.21
N ALA A 77 12.90 4.88 -21.34
CA ALA A 77 13.61 4.95 -22.62
C ALA A 77 13.26 3.77 -23.54
N GLU A 78 13.04 2.58 -22.98
CA GLU A 78 12.63 1.38 -23.71
C GLU A 78 11.16 1.46 -24.15
N ASN A 79 10.31 2.16 -23.38
CA ASN A 79 8.87 2.28 -23.60
C ASN A 79 8.43 3.76 -23.58
N PRO A 80 8.78 4.55 -24.61
CA PRO A 80 8.55 5.99 -24.62
C PRO A 80 7.07 6.40 -24.61
N ASP A 81 6.17 5.52 -25.04
CA ASP A 81 4.72 5.78 -25.02
C ASP A 81 4.08 5.50 -23.65
N ASP A 82 4.76 4.76 -22.76
CA ASP A 82 4.26 4.30 -21.46
C ASP A 82 5.07 4.86 -20.28
N GLN A 83 5.73 6.01 -20.46
CA GLN A 83 6.64 6.54 -19.45
C GLN A 83 5.97 6.79 -18.09
N ALA A 84 4.72 7.25 -18.10
CA ALA A 84 3.94 7.51 -16.89
C ALA A 84 3.57 6.21 -16.17
N TYR A 85 3.25 5.13 -16.91
CA TYR A 85 2.96 3.83 -16.32
C TYR A 85 4.14 3.31 -15.49
N TYR A 86 5.37 3.36 -16.03
CA TYR A 86 6.58 2.96 -15.31
C TYR A 86 6.97 3.87 -14.15
N LYS A 87 6.45 5.10 -14.11
CA LYS A 87 6.65 6.02 -12.98
C LYS A 87 5.66 5.74 -11.85
N PHE A 88 4.39 5.58 -12.17
CA PHE A 88 3.31 5.56 -11.17
C PHE A 88 2.86 4.16 -10.74
N SER A 89 3.28 3.09 -11.43
CA SER A 89 2.81 1.72 -11.14
C SER A 89 3.84 0.94 -10.30
N PRO A 90 3.59 0.69 -9.00
CA PRO A 90 4.54 0.00 -8.13
C PRO A 90 4.89 -1.43 -8.56
N ALA A 91 4.00 -2.10 -9.29
CA ALA A 91 4.23 -3.43 -9.85
C ALA A 91 5.44 -3.48 -10.79
N GLU A 92 5.78 -2.37 -11.42
CA GLU A 92 6.90 -2.25 -12.37
C GLU A 92 8.18 -1.73 -11.73
N TRP A 93 8.22 -1.57 -10.40
CA TRP A 93 9.35 -0.97 -9.71
C TRP A 93 10.42 -2.00 -9.36
N ARG A 94 11.69 -1.55 -9.35
CA ARG A 94 12.87 -2.41 -9.18
C ARG A 94 12.82 -3.32 -7.96
N PHE A 95 12.28 -2.81 -6.86
CA PHE A 95 12.24 -3.44 -5.55
C PHE A 95 10.80 -3.62 -5.07
N GLU A 96 9.90 -4.03 -5.97
CA GLU A 96 8.58 -4.53 -5.58
C GLU A 96 8.73 -5.73 -4.63
N GLY A 97 7.96 -5.72 -3.54
CA GLY A 97 7.94 -6.78 -2.53
C GLY A 97 9.24 -6.97 -1.73
N GLN A 98 10.20 -6.05 -1.82
CA GLN A 98 11.52 -6.19 -1.20
C GLN A 98 11.74 -5.20 -0.06
N GLY A 99 12.29 -5.70 1.04
CA GLY A 99 12.68 -4.91 2.21
C GLY A 99 11.70 -5.06 3.36
N ALA A 100 12.23 -5.19 4.57
CA ALA A 100 11.49 -5.47 5.80
C ALA A 100 10.61 -6.72 5.70
N ASP A 101 11.09 -7.77 4.99
CA ASP A 101 10.33 -8.98 4.66
C ASP A 101 9.69 -9.64 5.89
N GLN A 102 10.40 -9.65 7.02
CA GLN A 102 9.91 -10.24 8.26
C GLN A 102 8.77 -9.40 8.87
N GLU A 103 8.96 -8.09 8.95
CA GLU A 103 7.99 -7.15 9.51
C GLU A 103 6.72 -7.09 8.65
N ILE A 104 6.87 -7.00 7.33
CA ILE A 104 5.76 -7.06 6.38
C ILE A 104 5.05 -8.42 6.47
N GLY A 105 5.79 -9.53 6.56
CA GLY A 105 5.18 -10.85 6.73
C GLY A 105 4.32 -10.96 7.99
N GLN A 106 4.73 -10.34 9.11
CA GLN A 106 3.95 -10.29 10.34
C GLN A 106 2.69 -9.43 10.18
N ILE A 107 2.80 -8.26 9.53
CA ILE A 107 1.66 -7.40 9.23
C ILE A 107 0.62 -8.15 8.38
N CYS A 108 1.04 -8.74 7.26
CA CYS A 108 0.19 -9.53 6.36
C CYS A 108 -0.45 -10.73 7.06
N THR A 109 0.25 -11.38 8.01
CA THR A 109 -0.34 -12.47 8.80
C THR A 109 -1.54 -12.00 9.60
N ARG A 110 -1.40 -10.89 10.35
CA ARG A 110 -2.51 -10.32 11.14
C ARG A 110 -3.66 -9.82 10.27
N LEU A 111 -3.34 -9.17 9.14
CA LEU A 111 -4.34 -8.68 8.19
C LEU A 111 -5.15 -9.84 7.61
N ARG A 112 -4.48 -10.89 7.14
CA ARG A 112 -5.13 -12.11 6.62
C ARG A 112 -6.00 -12.78 7.67
N GLU A 113 -5.47 -13.00 8.88
CA GLU A 113 -6.25 -13.61 9.98
C GLU A 113 -7.53 -12.82 10.25
N ARG A 114 -7.44 -11.49 10.28
CA ARG A 114 -8.60 -10.64 10.47
C ARG A 114 -9.55 -10.68 9.28
N ALA A 115 -9.05 -10.54 8.06
CA ALA A 115 -9.85 -10.51 6.84
C ALA A 115 -10.67 -11.81 6.69
N LEU A 116 -10.06 -12.98 6.88
CA LEU A 116 -10.74 -14.28 6.83
C LEU A 116 -11.79 -14.45 7.93
N ASP A 117 -11.59 -13.86 9.09
CA ASP A 117 -12.54 -13.91 10.20
C ASP A 117 -13.81 -13.06 9.95
N ILE A 118 -13.71 -12.04 9.09
CA ILE A 118 -14.83 -11.12 8.80
C ILE A 118 -15.24 -11.09 7.34
N GLU A 119 -14.78 -12.01 6.49
CA GLU A 119 -15.00 -11.95 5.03
C GLU A 119 -16.49 -11.91 4.64
N ASP A 120 -17.33 -12.59 5.42
CA ASP A 120 -18.80 -12.63 5.25
C ASP A 120 -19.53 -11.57 6.12
N ASP A 121 -18.80 -10.79 6.92
CA ASP A 121 -19.38 -9.76 7.79
C ASP A 121 -19.64 -8.46 7.00
N PRO A 122 -20.80 -7.80 7.17
CA PRO A 122 -21.06 -6.48 6.59
C PRO A 122 -20.00 -5.41 6.90
N GLY A 123 -19.21 -5.59 7.96
CA GLY A 123 -18.09 -4.74 8.37
C GLY A 123 -16.79 -4.93 7.58
N PHE A 124 -16.68 -5.94 6.71
CA PHE A 124 -15.47 -6.16 5.90
C PHE A 124 -15.09 -4.94 5.06
N GLY A 125 -16.07 -4.33 4.38
CA GLY A 125 -15.83 -3.14 3.56
C GLY A 125 -15.22 -1.99 4.37
N ALA A 126 -15.75 -1.75 5.59
CA ALA A 126 -15.20 -0.73 6.48
C ALA A 126 -13.79 -1.07 6.97
N PHE A 127 -13.50 -2.35 7.25
CA PHE A 127 -12.15 -2.81 7.62
C PHE A 127 -11.15 -2.57 6.48
N ARG A 128 -11.51 -2.95 5.25
CA ARG A 128 -10.69 -2.74 4.06
C ARG A 128 -10.43 -1.26 3.82
N ASP A 129 -11.47 -0.44 3.84
CA ASP A 129 -11.33 0.99 3.59
C ASP A 129 -10.44 1.65 4.67
N GLN A 130 -10.57 1.19 5.92
CA GLN A 130 -9.71 1.63 7.02
C GLN A 130 -8.24 1.17 6.85
N LEU A 131 -7.98 -0.04 6.36
CA LEU A 131 -6.64 -0.51 6.00
C LEU A 131 -6.00 0.42 4.96
N TYR A 132 -6.73 0.73 3.88
CA TYR A 132 -6.23 1.59 2.80
C TYR A 132 -5.91 2.99 3.31
N GLN A 133 -6.81 3.57 4.13
CA GLN A 133 -6.54 4.86 4.77
C GLN A 133 -5.34 4.81 5.70
N THR A 134 -5.16 3.73 6.46
CA THR A 134 -4.01 3.55 7.35
C THR A 134 -2.69 3.49 6.56
N CYS A 135 -2.64 2.84 5.39
CA CYS A 135 -1.47 2.85 4.51
C CYS A 135 -1.15 4.26 4.00
N VAL A 136 -2.15 5.01 3.53
CA VAL A 136 -1.97 6.41 3.08
C VAL A 136 -1.49 7.28 4.24
N GLN A 137 -2.05 7.12 5.43
CA GLN A 137 -1.66 7.91 6.61
C GLN A 137 -0.22 7.61 7.06
N ALA A 138 0.22 6.35 6.98
CA ALA A 138 1.61 5.97 7.25
C ALA A 138 2.58 6.67 6.28
N LEU A 139 2.29 6.67 4.98
CA LEU A 139 3.10 7.37 3.98
C LEU A 139 3.13 8.90 4.22
N GLU A 140 1.97 9.49 4.51
CA GLU A 140 1.84 10.91 4.82
C GLU A 140 2.66 11.29 6.07
N ASN A 141 2.60 10.47 7.11
CA ASN A 141 3.38 10.67 8.33
C ASN A 141 4.89 10.58 8.07
N LEU A 142 5.35 9.58 7.32
CA LEU A 142 6.75 9.44 6.95
C LEU A 142 7.25 10.67 6.16
N ARG A 143 6.42 11.20 5.25
CA ARG A 143 6.73 12.43 4.53
C ARG A 143 6.84 13.63 5.47
N ASN A 144 5.85 13.83 6.34
CA ASN A 144 5.83 14.96 7.28
C ASN A 144 6.97 14.89 8.31
N GLN A 145 7.44 13.69 8.63
CA GLN A 145 8.60 13.44 9.50
C GLN A 145 9.95 13.60 8.76
N GLY A 146 9.94 13.92 7.45
CA GLY A 146 11.14 14.19 6.66
C GLY A 146 11.95 12.96 6.26
N VAL A 147 11.34 11.76 6.29
CA VAL A 147 12.02 10.50 5.96
C VAL A 147 12.58 10.51 4.54
N PHE A 148 11.86 11.16 3.62
CA PHE A 148 12.21 11.18 2.21
C PHE A 148 13.06 12.38 1.78
N SER A 149 13.31 13.34 2.68
CA SER A 149 13.97 14.61 2.34
C SER A 149 15.40 14.43 1.81
N GLY A 150 16.07 13.32 2.16
CA GLY A 150 17.41 12.99 1.67
C GLY A 150 17.45 12.50 0.21
N PHE A 151 16.30 12.14 -0.38
CA PHE A 151 16.23 11.57 -1.74
C PHE A 151 15.85 12.61 -2.83
N GLY A 152 15.44 13.81 -2.44
CA GLY A 152 15.03 14.89 -3.35
C GLY A 152 13.58 15.33 -3.15
N GLU A 153 13.26 16.56 -3.57
CA GLU A 153 11.89 17.12 -3.46
C GLU A 153 10.90 16.44 -4.41
N ASP A 154 11.39 15.78 -5.46
CA ASP A 154 10.63 15.03 -6.47
C ASP A 154 10.36 13.57 -6.07
N PHE A 155 10.74 13.15 -4.86
CA PHE A 155 10.54 11.77 -4.41
C PHE A 155 9.04 11.43 -4.43
N LEU A 156 8.67 10.40 -5.17
CA LEU A 156 7.27 10.02 -5.41
C LEU A 156 6.79 9.03 -4.35
N LEU A 157 5.61 9.29 -3.76
CA LEU A 157 4.90 8.34 -2.93
C LEU A 157 3.59 7.89 -3.58
N VAL A 158 3.34 6.60 -3.57
CA VAL A 158 2.11 6.01 -4.13
C VAL A 158 1.50 5.08 -3.10
N PHE A 159 0.17 5.12 -2.97
CA PHE A 159 -0.60 4.00 -2.45
C PHE A 159 -1.34 3.36 -3.61
N ALA A 160 -1.25 2.04 -3.76
CA ALA A 160 -1.92 1.30 -4.82
C ALA A 160 -2.69 0.09 -4.27
N VAL A 161 -3.69 -0.37 -5.00
CA VAL A 161 -4.40 -1.62 -4.74
C VAL A 161 -4.13 -2.55 -5.92
N SER A 162 -3.60 -3.75 -5.66
CA SER A 162 -3.38 -4.76 -6.69
C SER A 162 -4.68 -5.50 -7.02
N ASP A 163 -4.80 -5.94 -8.27
CA ASP A 163 -5.94 -6.71 -8.77
C ASP A 163 -7.31 -6.01 -8.61
N ASP A 164 -7.30 -4.68 -8.54
CA ASP A 164 -8.48 -3.82 -8.51
C ASP A 164 -8.29 -2.63 -9.45
N ASP A 165 -9.39 -2.10 -9.96
CA ASP A 165 -9.44 -0.82 -10.68
C ASP A 165 -10.07 0.20 -9.73
N PRO A 166 -9.28 0.79 -8.81
CA PRO A 166 -9.79 1.76 -7.85
C PRO A 166 -10.40 2.97 -8.56
N ASP A 167 -11.38 3.62 -7.92
CA ASP A 167 -11.96 4.86 -8.41
C ASP A 167 -10.83 5.89 -8.68
N PRO A 168 -10.67 6.37 -9.93
CA PRO A 168 -9.61 7.31 -10.29
C PRO A 168 -9.60 8.58 -9.42
N ALA A 169 -10.76 9.00 -8.91
CA ALA A 169 -10.88 10.13 -7.99
C ALA A 169 -10.28 9.83 -6.61
N VAL A 170 -10.43 8.60 -6.12
CA VAL A 170 -9.84 8.15 -4.85
C VAL A 170 -8.33 8.06 -4.97
N GLU A 171 -7.81 7.47 -6.06
CA GLU A 171 -6.37 7.43 -6.32
C GLU A 171 -5.77 8.84 -6.39
N LEU A 172 -6.40 9.73 -7.15
CA LEU A 172 -5.95 11.11 -7.29
C LEU A 172 -5.97 11.87 -5.96
N ALA A 173 -6.99 11.64 -5.12
CA ALA A 173 -7.06 12.22 -3.78
C ALA A 173 -5.91 11.72 -2.89
N ASN A 174 -5.63 10.42 -2.90
CA ASN A 174 -4.52 9.84 -2.15
C ASN A 174 -3.17 10.38 -2.65
N LEU A 175 -2.94 10.43 -3.96
CA LEU A 175 -1.73 10.98 -4.54
C LEU A 175 -1.53 12.46 -4.18
N SER A 176 -2.62 13.24 -4.16
CA SER A 176 -2.59 14.67 -3.81
C SER A 176 -2.24 14.94 -2.35
N ARG A 177 -2.64 14.04 -1.43
CA ARG A 177 -2.21 14.12 -0.03
C ARG A 177 -0.71 13.84 0.13
N LEU A 178 -0.17 12.98 -0.73
CA LEU A 178 1.17 12.45 -0.59
C LEU A 178 2.24 13.21 -1.38
N ASN A 179 1.89 13.98 -2.41
CA ASN A 179 2.87 14.52 -3.37
C ASN A 179 2.67 15.99 -3.69
N SER A 180 3.67 16.57 -4.37
CA SER A 180 3.63 17.95 -4.82
C SER A 180 2.56 18.18 -5.90
N PRO A 181 2.02 19.41 -6.03
CA PRO A 181 1.07 19.75 -7.09
C PRO A 181 1.57 19.41 -8.50
N ALA A 182 2.88 19.55 -8.77
CA ALA A 182 3.46 19.20 -10.06
C ALA A 182 3.33 17.71 -10.38
N THR A 183 3.57 16.84 -9.39
CA THR A 183 3.39 15.39 -9.52
C THR A 183 1.93 15.03 -9.76
N VAL A 184 1.02 15.72 -9.07
CA VAL A 184 -0.42 15.54 -9.21
C VAL A 184 -0.90 15.92 -10.61
N GLU A 185 -0.43 17.04 -11.16
CA GLU A 185 -0.78 17.45 -12.53
C GLU A 185 -0.25 16.48 -13.59
N GLU A 186 0.95 15.94 -13.40
CA GLU A 186 1.50 14.90 -14.28
C GLU A 186 0.65 13.62 -14.25
N TYR A 187 0.23 13.19 -13.06
CA TYR A 187 -0.64 12.02 -12.92
C TYR A 187 -2.03 12.25 -13.52
N LYS A 188 -2.64 13.44 -13.36
CA LYS A 188 -3.90 13.79 -14.04
C LYS A 188 -3.77 13.72 -15.55
N ALA A 189 -2.65 14.20 -16.10
CA ALA A 189 -2.40 14.12 -17.54
C ALA A 189 -2.32 12.66 -18.02
N TRP A 190 -1.75 11.78 -17.21
CA TRP A 190 -1.74 10.34 -17.47
C TRP A 190 -3.13 9.71 -17.34
N GLN A 191 -3.88 9.96 -16.27
CA GLN A 191 -5.26 9.45 -16.13
C GLN A 191 -6.17 9.88 -17.31
N ALA A 192 -5.96 11.08 -17.87
CA ALA A 192 -6.71 11.56 -19.03
C ALA A 192 -6.44 10.76 -20.32
N THR A 193 -5.40 9.93 -20.38
CA THR A 193 -5.16 9.01 -21.50
C THR A 193 -5.98 7.73 -21.38
N TRP A 194 -6.38 7.33 -20.16
CA TRP A 194 -7.17 6.13 -19.91
C TRP A 194 -8.60 6.25 -20.46
N ALA A 195 -9.20 7.43 -20.33
CA ALA A 195 -10.54 7.73 -20.85
C ALA A 195 -10.64 7.75 -22.39
N ARG A 196 -9.51 7.64 -23.09
CA ARG A 196 -9.45 7.65 -24.57
C ARG A 196 -9.30 6.25 -25.17
N GLN A 197 -9.30 5.21 -24.34
CA GLN A 197 -9.23 3.81 -24.77
C GLN A 197 -10.62 3.21 -24.93
#